data_AF-A0A7D9KLK9-F1
#
_entry.id   AF-A0A7D9KLK9-F1
#
_cell.length_a   1.000
_cell.length_b   1.000
_cell.length_c   1.000
_cell.angle_alpha   90.00
_cell.angle_beta   90.00
_cell.angle_gamma   90.00
#
_symmetry.space_group_name_H-M   'P 1'
#
loop_
_entity.id
_entity.type
_entity.pdbx_description
1 polymer ?
#
loop_
_entity_poly.entity_id
_entity_poly.type
_entity_poly.pdbx_seq_one_letter_code
_entity_poly.pdbx_strand_id
1 'polypeptide(L)'
;AHESDPNILWDDLKENFLLVPNMHAPPVIRRVRSEHVPWLTSEIKTKIYHRDFFKKKAIKTGSTHFHNAYKNARNNLSKLVKDIKANYYNTAINRCNKYPK
;
A
#
# COMPACT_ATOMS: atom_id res chain seq x y z
N ALA A 1 27.53 32.81 31.14
CA ALA A 1 27.22 33.25 29.77
C ALA A 1 26.90 32.02 28.91
N HIS A 2 25.67 31.54 28.98
CA HIS A 2 25.14 30.50 28.08
C HIS A 2 23.72 30.87 27.63
N GLU A 3 23.40 32.16 27.66
CA GLU A 3 22.05 32.71 27.57
C GLU A 3 21.68 33.15 26.14
N SER A 4 22.33 32.58 25.12
CA SER A 4 22.17 33.03 23.73
C SER A 4 22.49 31.97 22.68
N ASP A 5 22.35 30.68 22.97
CA ASP A 5 22.27 29.70 21.87
C ASP A 5 20.85 29.74 21.31
N PRO A 6 20.65 30.21 20.06
CA PRO A 6 19.32 30.33 19.47
C PRO A 6 18.59 28.99 19.39
N ASN A 7 19.32 27.86 19.32
CA ASN A 7 18.70 26.54 19.28
C ASN A 7 18.04 26.18 20.61
N ILE A 8 18.70 26.50 21.73
CA ILE A 8 18.16 26.24 23.07
C ILE A 8 16.90 27.08 23.29
N LEU A 9 16.95 28.38 22.95
CA LEU A 9 15.79 29.27 23.07
C LEU A 9 14.61 28.83 22.19
N TRP A 10 14.91 28.31 21.00
CA TRP A 10 13.90 27.79 20.10
C TRP A 10 13.24 26.52 20.63
N ASP A 11 14.03 25.59 21.19
CA ASP A 11 13.51 24.36 21.77
C ASP A 11 12.64 24.67 23.00
N ASP A 12 13.08 25.56 23.89
CA ASP A 12 12.30 26.00 25.05
C ASP A 12 10.97 26.64 24.64
N LEU A 13 10.98 27.53 23.64
CA LEU A 13 9.77 28.15 23.11
C LEU A 13 8.81 27.09 22.55
N LYS A 14 9.34 26.15 21.78
CA LYS A 14 8.58 25.09 21.14
C LYS A 14 7.94 24.14 22.17
N GLU A 15 8.68 23.74 23.19
CA GLU A 15 8.16 22.90 24.27
C GLU A 15 7.01 23.59 25.02
N ASN A 16 7.22 24.85 25.42
CA ASN A 16 6.20 25.63 26.12
C ASN A 16 4.96 25.87 25.27
N PHE A 17 5.15 26.18 23.98
CA PHE A 17 4.04 26.40 23.05
C PHE A 17 3.21 25.13 22.83
N LEU A 18 3.86 23.96 22.75
CA LEU A 18 3.20 22.68 22.51
C LEU A 18 2.56 22.05 23.76
N LEU A 19 2.83 22.58 24.96
CA LEU A 19 2.35 22.01 26.22
C LEU A 19 0.82 21.91 26.27
N VAL A 20 0.11 23.02 26.04
CA VAL A 20 -1.37 23.06 26.06
C VAL A 20 -1.99 22.28 24.89
N PRO A 21 -1.54 22.47 23.63
CA PRO A 21 -2.03 21.67 22.51
C PRO A 21 -1.84 20.16 22.70
N ASN A 22 -0.70 19.70 23.21
CA ASN A 22 -0.44 18.28 23.39
C ASN A 22 -1.30 17.66 24.51
N MET A 23 -1.70 18.43 25.53
CA MET A 23 -2.63 17.95 26.57
C MET A 23 -4.05 17.75 26.02
N HIS A 24 -4.53 18.65 25.16
CA HIS A 24 -5.90 18.62 24.65
C HIS A 24 -6.07 17.88 23.32
N ALA A 25 -5.00 17.80 22.52
CA ALA A 25 -4.96 17.12 21.23
C ALA A 25 -3.59 16.46 21.02
N PRO A 26 -3.30 15.35 21.74
CA PRO A 26 -2.05 14.62 21.58
C PRO A 26 -1.81 14.26 20.11
N PRO A 27 -0.58 14.43 19.60
CA PRO A 27 -0.27 14.09 18.22
C PRO A 27 -0.46 12.59 17.99
N VAL A 28 -1.36 12.24 17.07
CA VAL A 28 -1.58 10.85 16.69
C VAL A 28 -0.59 10.47 15.60
N ILE A 29 0.32 9.55 15.91
CA ILE A 29 1.21 8.97 14.90
C ILE A 29 0.37 8.06 14.00
N ARG A 30 0.07 8.54 12.80
CA ARG A 30 -0.56 7.72 11.76
C ARG A 30 0.52 7.19 10.83
N ARG A 31 0.53 5.87 10.62
CA ARG A 31 1.29 5.31 9.48
C ARG A 31 0.69 5.86 8.20
N VAL A 32 1.46 6.70 7.50
CA VAL A 32 1.17 7.05 6.12
C VAL A 32 1.25 5.74 5.34
N ARG A 33 0.09 5.22 4.92
CA ARG A 33 0.07 4.15 3.93
C ARG A 33 0.69 4.77 2.68
N SER A 34 1.74 4.17 2.12
CA SER A 34 2.18 4.61 0.80
C SER A 34 0.98 4.50 -0.12
N GLU A 35 0.56 5.61 -0.72
CA GLU A 35 -0.51 5.55 -1.69
C GLU A 35 -0.08 4.69 -2.88
N HIS A 36 -1.07 3.99 -3.42
CA HIS A 36 -1.01 3.00 -4.48
C HIS A 36 -0.35 1.66 -4.10
N VAL A 37 -1.16 0.59 -4.19
CA VAL A 37 -0.67 -0.79 -4.23
C VAL A 37 0.27 -0.90 -5.44
N PRO A 38 1.61 -0.94 -5.26
CA PRO A 38 2.55 -0.72 -6.36
C PRO A 38 2.55 -1.90 -7.33
N TRP A 39 2.16 -3.08 -6.84
CA TRP A 39 1.92 -4.24 -7.68
C TRP A 39 0.58 -4.21 -8.43
N LEU A 40 -0.34 -3.28 -8.19
CA LEU A 40 -1.66 -3.23 -8.86
C LEU A 40 -1.60 -2.43 -10.17
N THR A 41 -1.04 -3.03 -11.21
CA THR A 41 -0.91 -2.43 -12.54
C THR A 41 -2.22 -2.44 -13.33
N SER A 42 -2.29 -1.66 -14.41
CA SER A 42 -3.45 -1.64 -15.33
C SER A 42 -3.76 -3.05 -15.88
N GLU A 43 -2.73 -3.85 -16.18
CA GLU A 43 -2.90 -5.23 -16.65
C GLU A 43 -3.66 -6.11 -15.65
N ILE A 44 -3.33 -6.00 -14.36
CA ILE A 44 -4.02 -6.75 -13.31
C ILE A 44 -5.47 -6.29 -13.21
N LYS A 45 -5.73 -4.98 -13.31
CA LYS A 45 -7.10 -4.45 -13.33
C LYS A 45 -7.90 -5.05 -14.49
N THR A 46 -7.32 -5.12 -15.69
CA THR A 46 -7.95 -5.78 -16.86
C THR A 46 -8.28 -7.24 -16.56
N LYS A 47 -7.35 -8.01 -15.98
CA LYS A 47 -7.60 -9.42 -15.61
C LYS A 47 -8.66 -9.57 -14.52
N ILE A 48 -8.72 -8.65 -13.56
CA ILE A 48 -9.80 -8.58 -12.56
C ILE A 48 -11.15 -8.37 -13.26
N TYR A 49 -11.23 -7.41 -14.18
CA TYR A 49 -12.46 -7.16 -14.94
C TYR A 49 -12.90 -8.36 -15.78
N HIS A 50 -11.96 -9.04 -16.46
CA HIS A 50 -12.27 -10.27 -17.21
C HIS A 50 -12.80 -11.38 -16.30
N ARG A 51 -12.18 -11.61 -15.13
CA ARG A 51 -12.67 -12.58 -14.15
C ARG A 51 -14.09 -12.22 -13.70
N ASP A 52 -14.35 -10.96 -13.39
CA ASP A 52 -15.63 -10.50 -12.87
C ASP A 52 -16.73 -10.53 -13.93
N PHE A 53 -16.38 -10.27 -15.19
CA PHE A 53 -17.25 -10.50 -16.33
C PHE A 53 -17.72 -11.96 -16.39
N PHE A 54 -16.80 -12.92 -16.37
CA PHE A 54 -17.16 -14.34 -16.40
C PHE A 54 -17.95 -14.77 -15.17
N LYS A 55 -17.62 -14.24 -13.98
CA LYS A 55 -18.40 -14.49 -12.77
C LYS A 55 -19.85 -14.04 -12.93
N LYS A 56 -20.06 -12.81 -13.40
CA LYS A 56 -21.41 -12.26 -13.63
C LYS A 56 -22.18 -13.07 -14.66
N LYS A 57 -21.53 -13.47 -15.77
CA LYS A 57 -22.16 -14.32 -16.80
C LYS A 57 -22.51 -15.70 -16.26
N ALA A 58 -21.60 -16.35 -15.55
CA ALA A 58 -21.82 -17.67 -14.96
C ALA A 58 -23.02 -17.68 -14.00
N ILE A 59 -23.11 -16.68 -13.11
CA ILE A 59 -24.25 -16.53 -12.18
C ILE A 59 -25.56 -16.30 -12.96
N LYS A 60 -25.54 -15.42 -13.97
CA LYS A 60 -26.75 -15.07 -14.71
C LYS A 60 -27.29 -16.22 -15.57
N THR A 61 -26.40 -17.00 -16.20
CA THR A 61 -26.82 -18.01 -17.20
C THR A 61 -26.75 -19.44 -16.69
N GLY A 62 -26.13 -19.70 -15.53
CA GLY A 62 -25.90 -21.06 -15.02
C GLY A 62 -25.02 -21.94 -15.93
N SER A 63 -24.32 -21.35 -16.91
CA SER A 63 -23.61 -22.12 -17.93
C SER A 63 -22.29 -22.68 -17.40
N THR A 64 -22.09 -23.98 -17.57
CA THR A 64 -20.83 -24.67 -17.26
C THR A 64 -19.64 -24.06 -18.00
N HIS A 65 -19.84 -23.57 -19.23
CA HIS A 65 -18.79 -22.91 -20.00
C HIS A 65 -18.30 -21.64 -19.29
N PHE A 66 -19.19 -20.74 -18.88
CA PHE A 66 -18.81 -19.51 -18.17
C PHE A 66 -18.26 -19.81 -16.77
N HIS A 67 -18.73 -20.86 -16.10
CA HIS A 67 -18.14 -21.33 -14.85
C HIS A 67 -16.68 -21.81 -15.03
N ASN A 68 -16.39 -22.56 -16.09
CA ASN A 68 -15.04 -23.01 -16.40
C ASN A 68 -14.13 -21.83 -16.79
N ALA A 69 -14.62 -20.89 -17.61
CA ALA A 69 -13.91 -19.66 -17.95
C ALA A 69 -13.59 -18.82 -16.70
N TYR A 70 -14.54 -18.69 -15.78
CA TYR A 70 -14.32 -18.02 -14.50
C TYR A 70 -13.24 -18.70 -13.66
N LYS A 71 -13.29 -20.03 -13.51
CA LYS A 71 -12.27 -20.80 -12.77
C LYS A 71 -10.87 -20.56 -13.35
N ASN A 72 -10.73 -20.64 -14.67
CA ASN A 72 -9.45 -20.40 -15.35
C ASN A 72 -8.96 -18.96 -15.15
N ALA A 73 -9.82 -17.97 -15.35
CA ALA A 73 -9.48 -16.55 -15.13
C ALA A 73 -9.09 -16.26 -13.68
N ARG A 74 -9.78 -16.87 -12.70
CA ARG A 74 -9.46 -16.75 -11.28
C ARG A 74 -8.10 -17.35 -10.96
N ASN A 75 -7.81 -18.56 -11.44
CA ASN A 75 -6.54 -19.25 -11.16
C ASN A 75 -5.36 -18.49 -11.77
N ASN A 76 -5.49 -18.04 -13.01
CA ASN A 76 -4.48 -17.23 -13.69
C ASN A 76 -4.22 -15.91 -12.95
N LEU A 77 -5.28 -15.21 -12.51
CA LEU A 77 -5.14 -13.99 -11.72
C LEU A 77 -4.46 -14.26 -10.37
N SER A 78 -4.83 -15.32 -9.66
CA SER A 78 -4.20 -15.69 -8.37
C SER A 78 -2.71 -15.95 -8.53
N LYS A 79 -2.32 -16.70 -9.56
CA LYS A 79 -0.91 -16.96 -9.89
C LYS A 79 -0.18 -15.65 -10.19
N LEU A 80 -0.73 -14.83 -11.09
CA LEU A 80 -0.13 -13.55 -11.46
C LEU A 80 0.06 -12.62 -10.26
N VAL A 81 -0.94 -12.49 -9.39
CA VAL A 81 -0.85 -11.65 -8.20
C VAL A 81 0.25 -12.16 -7.24
N LYS A 82 0.41 -13.48 -7.13
CA LYS A 82 1.49 -14.08 -6.34
C LYS A 82 2.86 -13.72 -6.94
N ASP A 83 3.02 -13.90 -8.24
CA ASP A 83 4.27 -13.65 -8.96
C ASP A 83 4.68 -12.17 -8.91
N ILE A 84 3.73 -11.25 -9.14
CA ILE A 84 4.01 -9.81 -9.11
C ILE A 84 4.34 -9.33 -7.69
N LYS A 85 3.64 -9.82 -6.67
CA LYS A 85 3.99 -9.52 -5.27
C LYS A 85 5.40 -10.00 -4.95
N ALA A 86 5.73 -11.24 -5.31
CA ALA A 86 7.07 -11.79 -5.09
C ALA A 86 8.13 -10.94 -5.80
N ASN A 87 7.91 -10.59 -7.07
CA ASN A 87 8.83 -9.75 -7.83
C ASN A 87 9.04 -8.36 -7.20
N TYR A 88 7.96 -7.71 -6.76
CA TYR A 88 8.04 -6.41 -6.09
C TYR A 88 8.90 -6.47 -4.83
N TYR A 89 8.65 -7.43 -3.94
CA TYR A 89 9.42 -7.55 -2.70
C TYR A 89 10.87 -7.94 -2.96
N ASN A 90 11.12 -8.89 -3.87
CA ASN A 90 12.49 -9.27 -4.24
C ASN A 90 13.27 -8.08 -4.81
N THR A 91 12.64 -7.27 -5.65
CA THR A 91 13.25 -6.06 -6.22
C THR A 91 13.55 -5.02 -5.13
N ALA A 92 12.62 -4.81 -4.19
CA ALA A 92 12.81 -3.89 -3.07
C ALA A 92 13.97 -4.32 -2.16
N ILE A 93 14.04 -5.62 -1.81
CA ILE A 93 15.13 -6.19 -1.00
C ILE A 93 16.47 -6.04 -1.73
N ASN A 94 16.53 -6.41 -3.01
CA ASN A 94 17.75 -6.27 -3.81
C ASN A 94 18.22 -4.81 -3.92
N ARG A 95 17.29 -3.86 -4.04
CA ARG A 95 17.61 -2.43 -4.03
C ARG A 95 18.25 -2.00 -2.71
N CYS A 96 17.70 -2.44 -1.58
CA CYS A 96 18.29 -2.16 -0.26
C CYS A 96 19.68 -2.77 -0.10
N ASN A 97 19.88 -4.01 -0.56
CA ASN A 97 21.19 -4.68 -0.49
C ASN A 97 22.26 -3.99 -1.34
N LYS A 98 21.88 -3.36 -2.47
CA LYS A 98 22.81 -2.68 -3.37
C LYS A 98 23.26 -1.31 -2.86
N TYR A 99 22.46 -0.67 -2.02
CA TYR A 99 22.78 0.61 -1.39
C TYR A 99 22.60 0.49 0.12
N PRO A 100 23.52 -0.20 0.82
CA PRO A 100 23.49 -0.26 2.27
C PRO A 100 23.60 1.16 2.83
N LYS A 101 22.77 1.46 3.84
CA LYS A 101 22.80 2.72 4.56
C LYS A 101 24.06 2.84 5.41
#